data_AF-A0AAN7PPL8-F1
#
_entry.id   AF-A0AAN7PPL8-F1
#
_cell.length_a   1.000
_cell.length_b   1.000
_cell.length_c   1.000
_cell.angle_alpha   90.00
_cell.angle_beta   90.00
_cell.angle_gamma   90.00
#
_symmetry.space_group_name_H-M   'P 1'
#
loop_
_entity.id
_entity.type
_entity.pdbx_description
1 polymer ?
#
loop_
_entity_poly.entity_id
_entity_poly.type
_entity_poly.pdbx_seq_one_letter_code
_entity_poly.pdbx_strand_id
1 'polypeptide(L)'
;MLKVIHHIIHLIMDASITLKPEDIPGALLSPNLSIKDHTKLQLQRWLACRCLKQGGTKSDLMQRVTNCIKAGTDNNIFLCIDGGKWYDAKRLYLQSNQCVLLTKANMTELVKGISLDKDCLLKGEGIQGNEDKIRKRNV
;
A
#
# COMPACT_ATOMS: atom_id res chain seq x y z
N MET A 1 -9.46 -27.07 -12.87
CA MET A 1 -10.18 -25.84 -12.42
C MET A 1 -9.35 -24.97 -11.47
N LEU A 2 -8.67 -25.48 -10.45
CA LEU A 2 -7.83 -24.65 -9.55
C LEU A 2 -6.72 -23.84 -10.26
N LYS A 3 -6.08 -24.41 -11.30
CA LYS A 3 -5.03 -23.70 -12.06
C LYS A 3 -5.53 -22.43 -12.76
N VAL A 4 -6.79 -22.42 -13.19
CA VAL A 4 -7.42 -21.27 -13.86
C VAL A 4 -7.75 -20.19 -12.83
N ILE A 5 -8.22 -20.57 -11.65
CA ILE A 5 -8.47 -19.62 -10.54
C ILE A 5 -7.16 -19.00 -10.06
N HIS A 6 -6.09 -19.79 -9.90
CA HIS A 6 -4.78 -19.25 -9.50
C HIS A 6 -4.17 -18.31 -10.56
N HIS A 7 -4.38 -18.60 -11.84
CA HIS A 7 -3.95 -17.76 -12.96
C HIS A 7 -4.80 -16.49 -13.07
N ILE A 8 -6.12 -16.58 -12.87
CA ILE A 8 -7.04 -15.45 -12.81
C ILE A 8 -6.73 -14.57 -11.59
N ILE A 9 -6.41 -15.14 -10.42
CA ILE A 9 -5.98 -14.38 -9.25
C ILE A 9 -4.65 -13.65 -9.54
N HIS A 10 -3.69 -14.29 -10.20
CA HIS A 10 -2.46 -13.63 -10.65
C HIS A 10 -2.75 -12.47 -11.63
N LEU A 11 -3.64 -12.68 -12.61
CA LEU A 11 -4.04 -11.65 -13.59
C LEU A 11 -4.85 -10.51 -12.96
N ILE A 12 -5.61 -10.76 -11.89
CA ILE A 12 -6.37 -9.75 -11.14
C ILE A 12 -5.48 -9.00 -10.14
N MET A 13 -4.38 -9.61 -9.66
CA MET A 13 -3.45 -8.99 -8.70
C MET A 13 -2.39 -8.09 -9.34
N ASP A 14 -2.17 -8.19 -10.66
CA ASP A 14 -1.35 -7.23 -11.41
C ASP A 14 -2.17 -6.00 -11.82
N ALA A 15 -2.85 -5.37 -10.85
CA ALA A 15 -3.22 -3.96 -11.01
C ALA A 15 -1.91 -3.23 -11.34
N SER A 16 -1.77 -2.71 -12.57
CA SER A 16 -0.51 -2.17 -13.08
C SER A 16 0.07 -1.16 -12.08
N ILE A 17 1.06 -1.59 -11.30
CA ILE A 17 1.58 -0.80 -10.18
C ILE A 17 2.35 0.37 -10.78
N THR A 18 1.75 1.55 -10.71
CA THR A 18 2.39 2.80 -11.10
C THR A 18 2.91 3.52 -9.87
N LEU A 19 4.15 4.00 -9.92
CA LEU A 19 4.68 4.91 -8.91
C LEU A 19 4.21 6.34 -9.21
N LYS A 20 3.74 7.01 -8.17
CA LYS A 20 3.48 8.45 -8.16
C LYS A 20 4.65 9.15 -7.47
N PRO A 21 4.84 10.46 -7.70
CA PRO A 21 5.89 11.22 -7.01
C PRO A 21 5.85 11.12 -5.49
N GLU A 22 4.67 10.98 -4.88
CA GLU A 22 4.51 10.89 -3.42
C GLU A 22 5.08 9.58 -2.84
N ASP A 23 5.20 8.53 -3.66
CA ASP A 23 5.72 7.24 -3.23
C ASP A 23 7.24 7.26 -3.02
N ILE A 24 7.93 8.30 -3.51
CA ILE A 24 9.39 8.35 -3.59
C ILE A 24 9.95 9.61 -2.91
N PRO A 25 10.76 9.45 -1.85
CA PRO A 25 11.48 10.55 -1.25
C PRO A 25 12.33 11.34 -2.26
N GLY A 26 12.09 12.64 -2.31
CA GLY A 26 12.78 13.58 -3.20
C GLY A 26 12.28 13.59 -4.64
N ALA A 27 11.20 12.88 -4.98
CA ALA A 27 10.55 13.01 -6.29
C ALA A 27 9.66 14.25 -6.42
N LEU A 28 9.30 14.89 -5.29
CA LEU A 28 8.62 16.18 -5.22
C LEU A 28 9.59 17.29 -4.79
N LEU A 29 9.40 18.47 -5.36
CA LEU A 29 9.99 19.71 -4.86
C LEU A 29 9.01 20.39 -3.92
N SER A 30 9.52 21.18 -2.98
CA SER A 30 8.65 21.91 -2.06
C SER A 30 7.81 22.92 -2.83
N PRO A 31 6.47 22.88 -2.77
CA PRO A 31 5.60 23.76 -3.55
C PRO A 31 5.76 25.25 -3.18
N ASN A 32 6.25 25.52 -1.97
CA ASN A 32 6.46 26.87 -1.45
C ASN A 32 7.82 27.48 -1.86
N LEU A 33 8.68 26.73 -2.54
CA LEU A 33 10.02 27.18 -2.92
C LEU A 33 10.15 27.27 -4.44
N SER A 34 10.87 28.28 -4.92
CA SER A 34 11.25 28.33 -6.33
C SER A 34 12.33 27.27 -6.61
N ILE A 35 12.44 26.83 -7.87
CA ILE A 35 13.46 25.85 -8.31
C ILE A 35 14.88 26.33 -7.93
N LYS A 36 15.13 27.65 -7.98
CA LYS A 36 16.42 28.25 -7.63
C LYS A 36 16.79 28.11 -6.15
N ASP A 37 15.81 27.99 -5.27
CA ASP A 37 16.00 27.94 -3.82
C ASP A 37 16.36 26.52 -3.34
N HIS A 38 16.19 25.53 -4.21
CA HIS A 38 16.57 24.15 -3.92
C HIS A 38 18.09 23.96 -3.98
N THR A 39 18.58 23.06 -3.16
CA THR A 39 19.99 22.65 -3.18
C THR A 39 20.30 21.84 -4.44
N LYS A 40 21.58 21.80 -4.83
CA LYS A 40 22.04 20.97 -5.95
C LYS A 40 21.63 19.50 -5.77
N LEU A 41 21.77 18.97 -4.56
CA LEU A 41 21.43 17.59 -4.24
C LEU A 41 19.94 17.29 -4.41
N GLN A 42 19.05 18.19 -3.99
CA GLN A 42 17.60 18.05 -4.19
C GLN A 42 17.24 18.01 -5.68
N LEU A 43 17.83 18.88 -6.49
CA LEU A 43 17.60 18.89 -7.94
C LEU A 43 18.12 17.60 -8.61
N GLN A 44 19.30 17.13 -8.19
CA GLN A 44 19.84 15.86 -8.69
C GLN A 44 18.93 14.69 -8.33
N ARG A 45 18.44 14.63 -7.09
CA ARG A 45 17.52 13.58 -6.65
C ARG A 45 16.22 13.61 -7.44
N TRP A 46 15.64 14.80 -7.63
CA TRP A 46 14.41 14.97 -8.40
C TRP A 46 14.57 14.50 -9.86
N LEU A 47 15.70 14.82 -10.49
CA LEU A 47 16.04 14.35 -11.84
C LEU A 47 16.30 12.83 -11.88
N ALA A 48 16.92 12.28 -10.84
CA ALA A 48 17.15 10.83 -10.72
C ALA A 48 15.84 10.04 -10.81
N CYS A 49 14.81 10.47 -10.08
CA CYS A 49 13.49 9.82 -10.08
C CYS A 49 12.82 9.77 -11.47
N ARG A 50 13.30 10.58 -12.42
CA ARG A 50 12.81 10.71 -13.79
C ARG A 50 13.80 10.16 -14.82
N CYS A 51 14.83 9.42 -14.37
CA CYS A 51 15.92 8.90 -15.20
C CYS A 51 16.64 9.98 -16.05
N LEU A 52 16.67 11.22 -15.56
CA LEU A 52 17.34 12.34 -16.22
C LEU A 52 18.78 12.50 -15.72
N LYS A 53 19.63 13.09 -16.57
CA LYS A 53 21.05 13.35 -16.25
C LYS A 53 21.19 14.28 -15.04
N GLN A 54 22.01 13.87 -14.07
CA GLN A 54 22.22 14.57 -12.79
C GLN A 54 23.55 15.33 -12.71
N GLY A 55 24.41 15.22 -13.73
CA GLY A 55 25.69 15.93 -13.81
C GLY A 55 25.56 17.37 -14.27
N GLY A 56 26.51 18.24 -13.89
CA GLY A 56 26.56 19.65 -14.30
C GLY A 56 26.54 20.63 -13.14
N THR A 57 26.43 21.91 -13.48
CA THR A 57 26.28 23.03 -12.53
C THR A 57 24.86 23.05 -11.95
N LYS A 58 24.64 23.82 -10.87
CA LYS A 58 23.28 24.00 -10.32
C LYS A 58 22.34 24.61 -11.36
N SER A 59 22.83 25.58 -12.15
CA SER A 59 22.06 26.21 -13.23
C SER A 59 21.59 25.20 -14.28
N ASP A 60 22.47 24.29 -14.71
CA ASP A 60 22.12 23.25 -15.69
C ASP A 60 21.00 22.33 -15.17
N LEU A 61 21.07 21.97 -13.89
CA LEU A 61 20.06 21.14 -13.25
C LEU A 61 18.72 21.88 -13.15
N MET A 62 18.74 23.15 -12.72
CA MET A 62 17.55 23.99 -12.67
C MET A 62 16.88 24.11 -14.05
N GLN A 63 17.66 24.31 -15.11
CA GLN A 63 17.15 24.39 -16.46
C GLN A 63 16.48 23.08 -16.89
N ARG A 64 17.09 21.92 -16.60
CA ARG A 64 16.49 20.61 -16.92
C ARG A 64 15.20 20.37 -16.16
N VAL A 65 15.17 20.68 -14.86
CA VAL A 65 13.95 20.59 -14.04
C VAL A 65 12.86 21.48 -14.63
N THR A 66 13.18 22.73 -14.95
CA THR A 66 12.24 23.68 -15.56
C THR A 66 11.69 23.16 -16.89
N ASN A 67 12.55 22.62 -17.75
CA ASN A 67 12.14 22.06 -19.04
C ASN A 67 11.22 20.85 -18.86
N CYS A 68 11.51 19.96 -17.90
CA CYS A 68 10.68 18.79 -17.60
C CYS A 68 9.28 19.18 -17.13
N ILE A 69 9.18 20.16 -16.24
CA ILE A 69 7.90 20.72 -15.75
C ILE A 69 7.14 21.40 -16.89
N LYS A 70 7.80 22.24 -17.70
CA LYS A 70 7.17 22.89 -18.86
C LYS A 70 6.65 21.90 -19.89
N ALA A 71 7.31 20.76 -20.05
CA ALA A 71 6.88 19.69 -20.94
C ALA A 71 5.73 18.83 -20.35
N GLY A 72 5.34 19.04 -19.08
CA GLY A 72 4.30 18.25 -18.41
C GLY A 72 4.69 16.79 -18.16
N THR A 73 6.00 16.50 -18.13
CA THR A 73 6.53 15.13 -17.93
C THR A 73 7.00 14.88 -16.51
N ASP A 74 6.79 15.85 -15.62
CA ASP A 74 7.22 15.83 -14.24
C ASP A 74 6.51 14.77 -13.39
N ASN A 75 5.34 14.27 -13.80
CA ASN A 75 4.64 13.18 -13.10
C ASN A 75 5.16 11.77 -13.46
N ASN A 76 5.99 11.64 -14.49
CA ASN A 76 6.46 10.34 -14.96
C ASN A 76 7.64 9.84 -14.10
N ILE A 77 7.35 8.92 -13.19
CA ILE A 77 8.34 8.29 -12.31
C ILE A 77 8.71 6.91 -12.84
N PHE A 78 10.01 6.64 -12.91
CA PHE A 78 10.50 5.36 -13.39
C PHE A 78 10.50 4.30 -12.28
N LEU A 79 10.02 3.10 -12.61
CA LEU A 79 9.92 1.99 -11.66
C LEU A 79 11.27 1.48 -11.14
N CYS A 80 12.33 1.61 -11.94
CA CYS A 80 13.66 1.09 -11.62
C CYS A 80 14.49 1.99 -10.69
N ILE A 81 13.97 3.16 -10.29
CA ILE A 81 14.68 4.07 -9.40
C ILE A 81 15.04 3.39 -8.07
N ASP A 82 16.26 3.63 -7.61
CA ASP A 82 16.86 2.99 -6.44
C ASP A 82 16.78 1.45 -6.49
N GLY A 83 16.94 0.86 -7.68
CA GLY A 83 16.92 -0.59 -7.87
C GLY A 83 15.53 -1.21 -7.76
N GLY A 84 14.46 -0.43 -7.91
CA GLY A 84 13.09 -0.93 -7.85
C GLY A 84 12.49 -1.00 -6.44
N LYS A 85 13.25 -0.58 -5.41
CA LYS A 85 12.81 -0.71 -4.00
C LYS A 85 11.45 -0.07 -3.71
N TRP A 86 11.14 1.06 -4.36
CA TRP A 86 9.88 1.78 -4.17
C TRP A 86 8.71 1.08 -4.84
N TYR A 87 8.96 0.45 -6.00
CA TYR A 87 7.98 -0.42 -6.65
C TYR A 87 7.65 -1.61 -5.76
N ASP A 88 8.67 -2.30 -5.23
CA ASP A 88 8.48 -3.43 -4.31
C ASP A 88 7.71 -3.02 -3.06
N ALA A 89 8.05 -1.87 -2.46
CA ALA A 89 7.35 -1.34 -1.30
C ALA A 89 5.85 -1.08 -1.59
N LYS A 90 5.55 -0.43 -2.73
CA LYS A 90 4.16 -0.17 -3.14
C LYS A 90 3.40 -1.47 -3.44
N ARG A 91 4.04 -2.43 -4.09
CA ARG A 91 3.48 -3.76 -4.36
C ARG A 91 3.07 -4.45 -3.05
N LEU A 92 3.97 -4.51 -2.07
CA LEU A 92 3.71 -5.15 -0.78
C LEU A 92 2.60 -4.44 0.00
N TYR A 93 2.55 -3.11 -0.05
CA TYR A 93 1.47 -2.33 0.56
C TYR A 93 0.11 -2.64 -0.07
N LEU A 94 0.02 -2.69 -1.40
CA LEU A 94 -1.24 -2.99 -2.09
C LEU A 94 -1.70 -4.44 -1.83
N GLN A 95 -0.78 -5.41 -1.87
CA GLN A 95 -1.08 -6.82 -1.58
C GLN A 95 -1.57 -7.03 -0.14
N SER A 96 -0.94 -6.38 0.83
CA SER A 96 -1.35 -6.49 2.24
C SER A 96 -2.72 -5.85 2.49
N ASN A 97 -3.00 -4.69 1.89
CA ASN A 97 -4.31 -4.04 2.02
C ASN A 97 -5.44 -4.80 1.31
N GLN A 98 -5.15 -5.47 0.19
CA GLN A 98 -6.14 -6.29 -0.50
C GLN A 98 -6.55 -7.51 0.35
N CYS A 99 -5.62 -8.07 1.13
CA CYS A 99 -5.91 -9.11 2.12
C CYS A 99 -6.82 -8.59 3.26
N VAL A 100 -6.64 -7.34 3.69
CA VAL A 100 -7.52 -6.69 4.69
C VAL A 100 -8.94 -6.45 4.17
N LEU A 101 -9.11 -6.13 2.89
CA LEU A 101 -10.44 -5.95 2.29
C LEU A 101 -11.19 -7.28 2.16
N LEU A 102 -10.50 -8.37 1.80
CA LEU A 102 -11.09 -9.71 1.73
C LEU A 102 -11.50 -10.22 3.12
N THR A 103 -10.73 -9.93 4.17
CA THR A 103 -11.09 -10.30 5.55
C THR A 103 -12.25 -9.47 6.11
N LYS A 104 -12.33 -8.16 5.79
CA LYS A 104 -13.49 -7.33 6.13
C LYS A 104 -14.76 -7.74 5.39
N ALA A 105 -14.66 -8.06 4.09
CA ALA A 105 -15.79 -8.59 3.32
C ALA A 105 -16.30 -9.91 3.92
N ASN A 106 -15.39 -10.83 4.29
CA ASN A 106 -15.74 -12.08 4.95
C ASN A 106 -16.39 -11.87 6.32
N MET A 107 -15.95 -10.90 7.14
CA MET A 107 -16.64 -10.57 8.39
C MET A 107 -18.03 -9.96 8.15
N THR A 108 -18.21 -9.14 7.12
CA THR A 108 -19.51 -8.50 6.86
C THR A 108 -20.56 -9.52 6.38
N GLU A 109 -20.14 -10.52 5.60
CA GLU A 109 -21.02 -11.63 5.20
C GLU A 109 -21.32 -12.60 6.36
N LEU A 110 -20.37 -12.78 7.30
CA LEU A 110 -20.62 -13.51 8.57
C LEU A 110 -21.65 -12.79 9.46
N VAL A 111 -21.62 -11.45 9.53
CA VAL A 111 -22.57 -10.67 10.34
C VAL A 111 -23.97 -10.65 9.70
N LYS A 112 -24.09 -10.68 8.36
CA LYS A 112 -25.38 -10.83 7.67
C LYS A 112 -26.01 -12.22 7.82
N GLY A 113 -25.19 -13.26 8.03
CA GLY A 113 -25.65 -14.62 8.30
C GLY A 113 -26.15 -14.85 9.73
N ILE A 114 -25.88 -13.91 10.65
CA ILE A 114 -26.38 -13.94 12.03
C ILE A 114 -27.63 -13.05 12.09
N SER A 115 -28.70 -13.50 11.45
CA SER A 115 -30.04 -13.04 11.81
C SER A 115 -30.36 -13.65 13.18
N LEU A 116 -30.04 -12.92 14.25
CA LEU A 116 -30.53 -13.27 15.59
C LEU A 116 -32.06 -13.16 15.56
N ASP A 117 -32.70 -14.32 15.46
CA ASP A 117 -34.11 -14.49 15.79
C ASP A 117 -34.31 -13.96 17.22
N LYS A 118 -35.07 -12.86 17.33
CA LYS A 118 -35.20 -12.10 18.59
C LYS A 118 -36.10 -12.79 19.62
N ASP A 119 -36.62 -13.98 19.32
CA ASP A 119 -37.65 -14.62 20.13
C ASP A 119 -37.12 -15.60 21.21
N CYS A 120 -35.80 -15.81 21.32
CA CYS A 120 -35.25 -16.74 22.32
C CYS A 120 -34.79 -16.08 23.64
N LEU A 121 -35.06 -14.79 23.84
CA LEU A 121 -34.79 -14.12 25.11
C LEU A 121 -36.13 -13.86 25.82
N LEU A 122 -36.56 -14.79 26.67
CA LEU A 122 -37.39 -14.61 27.87
C LEU A 122 -38.06 -15.92 28.29
N LYS A 123 -37.29 -16.92 28.75
CA LYS A 123 -37.74 -17.81 29.83
C LYS A 123 -36.52 -18.17 30.68
N GLY A 124 -36.37 -17.47 31.80
CA GLY A 124 -35.45 -17.87 32.85
C GLY A 124 -36.03 -19.10 33.55
N GLU A 125 -35.32 -20.21 33.45
CA GLU A 125 -35.44 -21.31 34.40
C GLU A 125 -34.01 -21.69 34.83
N GLY A 126 -33.78 -21.58 36.13
CA GLY A 126 -32.49 -21.84 36.74
C GLY A 126 -32.12 -23.32 36.70
N ILE A 127 -30.83 -23.61 36.62
CA ILE A 127 -30.30 -24.95 36.86
C ILE A 127 -29.14 -24.86 37.84
N GLN A 128 -29.30 -25.60 38.91
CA GLN A 128 -28.41 -25.80 40.04
C GLN A 128 -27.57 -27.08 39.86
N GLY A 129 -26.35 -27.09 40.42
CA GLY A 129 -25.48 -28.27 40.58
C GLY A 129 -24.62 -28.59 39.36
N ASN A 130 -23.39 -29.12 39.45
CA ASN A 130 -22.63 -29.72 40.54
C ASN A 130 -21.15 -29.58 40.17
N GLU A 131 -20.32 -29.08 41.08
CA GLU A 131 -18.86 -29.20 40.96
C GLU A 131 -18.46 -30.62 41.36
N ASP A 132 -18.03 -31.45 40.41
CA ASP A 132 -17.24 -32.62 40.77
C ASP A 132 -16.32 -33.13 39.63
N LYS A 133 -15.02 -33.14 39.96
CA LYS A 133 -13.94 -34.03 39.51
C LYS A 133 -13.44 -33.94 38.05
N ILE A 134 -12.34 -33.19 37.88
CA ILE A 134 -11.26 -33.57 36.95
C ILE A 134 -9.88 -33.42 37.62
N ARG A 135 -9.29 -34.58 37.93
CA ARG A 135 -7.86 -34.94 37.76
C ARG A 135 -6.81 -34.39 38.74
N LYS A 136 -6.45 -35.23 39.72
CA LYS A 136 -5.05 -35.49 40.10
C LYS A 136 -4.80 -37.00 40.22
N ARG A 137 -4.31 -37.60 39.14
CA ARG A 137 -3.35 -38.72 39.18
C ARG A 137 -2.04 -38.13 38.70
N ASN A 138 -1.02 -38.16 39.53
CA ASN A 138 0.37 -38.39 39.16
C ASN A 138 1.16 -38.52 40.46
N VAL A 139 1.49 -39.78 40.75
CA VAL A 139 2.55 -40.32 41.63
C VAL A 139 2.50 -39.92 43.10
#